data_AF-A0A3F2V0J0-F1
#
_entry.id   AF-A0A3F2V0J0-F1
#
_cell.length_a   1.000
_cell.length_b   1.000
_cell.length_c   1.000
_cell.angle_alpha   90.00
_cell.angle_beta   90.00
_cell.angle_gamma   90.00
#
_symmetry.space_group_name_H-M   'P 1'
#
loop_
_entity.id
_entity.type
_entity.pdbx_description
1 polymer ?
#
loop_
_entity_poly.entity_id
_entity_poly.type
_entity_poly.pdbx_seq_one_letter_code
_entity_poly.pdbx_strand_id
1 'polypeptide(L)'
;IAIIGDNHRVQGVKVIETRLGEPDARGRRSPEPIPGSEQILPADAVIIAFGFRPSPQPWFDQSGVNIDDSGRVVALEQAEFPFQTSNPKVFAGGDMVRGSDLVVTAIWEGRKAAEGILDYLDV
;
A
#
# COMPACT_ATOMS: atom_id res chain seq x y z
N ILE A 1 -18.78 2.90 -13.18
CA ILE A 1 -17.80 4.02 -13.16
C ILE A 1 -16.83 3.78 -14.31
N ALA A 2 -16.51 4.79 -15.12
CA ALA A 2 -15.65 4.64 -16.31
C ALA A 2 -15.02 5.98 -16.72
N ILE A 3 -13.84 5.93 -17.33
CA ILE A 3 -13.29 7.07 -18.07
C ILE A 3 -14.00 7.11 -19.42
N ILE A 4 -14.56 8.26 -19.78
CA ILE A 4 -15.29 8.48 -21.03
C ILE A 4 -14.37 9.21 -21.99
N GLY A 5 -14.33 8.76 -23.24
CA GLY A 5 -13.50 9.35 -24.28
C GLY A 5 -13.40 8.44 -25.48
N ASP A 6 -12.59 8.86 -26.44
CA ASP A 6 -12.12 8.01 -27.54
C ASP A 6 -10.67 7.56 -27.27
N ASN A 7 -10.11 6.71 -28.13
CA ASN A 7 -8.74 6.18 -27.98
C ASN A 7 -7.63 7.26 -27.99
N HIS A 8 -7.98 8.53 -28.22
CA HIS A 8 -7.03 9.63 -28.33
C HIS A 8 -7.28 10.75 -27.32
N ARG A 9 -8.49 10.85 -26.74
CA ARG A 9 -8.84 11.96 -25.83
C ARG A 9 -9.92 11.59 -24.81
N VAL A 10 -9.65 11.95 -23.56
CA VAL A 10 -10.62 11.91 -22.47
C VAL A 10 -11.65 13.03 -22.66
N GLN A 11 -12.92 12.72 -22.40
CA GLN A 11 -14.05 13.65 -22.49
C GLN A 11 -14.81 13.76 -21.16
N GLY A 12 -14.59 12.83 -20.23
CA GLY A 12 -15.15 12.91 -18.89
C GLY A 12 -14.96 11.65 -18.06
N VAL A 13 -15.58 11.65 -16.88
CA VAL A 13 -15.62 10.50 -15.98
C VAL A 13 -17.06 10.21 -15.61
N LYS A 14 -17.51 8.98 -15.89
CA LYS A 14 -18.80 8.48 -15.40
C LYS A 14 -18.65 8.11 -13.93
N VAL A 15 -19.29 8.88 -13.06
CA VAL A 15 -19.33 8.70 -11.61
C VAL A 15 -20.70 8.20 -11.15
N ILE A 16 -20.80 7.78 -9.89
CA ILE A 16 -22.05 7.44 -9.21
C ILE A 16 -22.02 8.09 -7.83
N GLU A 17 -23.16 8.58 -7.36
CA GLU A 17 -23.27 9.11 -6.01
C GLU A 17 -23.22 7.98 -4.98
N THR A 18 -22.60 8.23 -3.84
CA THR A 18 -22.50 7.27 -2.75
C THR A 18 -22.99 7.88 -1.45
N ARG A 19 -23.68 7.06 -0.64
CA ARG A 19 -23.98 7.37 0.76
C ARG A 19 -23.09 6.55 1.68
N LEU A 20 -22.88 7.00 2.91
CA LEU A 20 -22.17 6.20 3.90
C LEU A 20 -23.09 5.10 4.45
N GLY A 21 -22.68 3.85 4.36
CA GLY A 21 -23.35 2.72 4.99
C GLY A 21 -23.16 2.69 6.51
N GLU A 22 -23.46 1.56 7.13
CA GLU A 22 -23.22 1.35 8.56
C GLU A 22 -21.71 1.27 8.89
N PRO A 23 -21.29 1.69 10.09
CA PRO A 23 -19.91 1.56 10.52
C PRO A 23 -19.51 0.08 10.70
N ASP A 24 -18.30 -0.27 10.26
CA ASP A 24 -17.67 -1.54 10.57
C ASP A 24 -17.21 -1.59 12.05
N ALA A 25 -16.66 -2.72 12.48
CA ALA A 25 -16.14 -2.90 13.84
C ALA A 25 -15.00 -1.91 14.21
N ARG A 26 -14.40 -1.24 13.22
CA ARG A 26 -13.37 -0.20 13.40
C ARG A 26 -13.95 1.22 13.29
N GLY A 27 -15.28 1.35 13.20
CA GLY A 27 -15.99 2.62 13.02
C GLY A 27 -15.95 3.19 11.60
N ARG A 28 -15.32 2.50 10.64
CA ARG A 28 -15.24 2.98 9.25
C ARG A 28 -16.53 2.67 8.52
N ARG A 29 -17.07 3.67 7.82
CA ARG A 29 -18.28 3.53 7.03
C ARG A 29 -17.91 3.31 5.57
N SER A 30 -18.42 2.24 4.97
CA SER A 30 -18.17 1.96 3.56
C SER A 30 -19.08 2.80 2.66
N PRO A 31 -18.62 3.25 1.49
CA PRO A 31 -19.48 3.93 0.52
C PRO A 31 -20.43 2.93 -0.13
N GLU A 32 -21.74 3.21 -0.07
CA GLU A 32 -22.80 2.48 -0.75
C GLU A 32 -23.29 3.27 -1.97
N PRO A 33 -23.27 2.69 -3.18
CA PRO A 33 -23.78 3.37 -4.37
C PRO A 33 -25.29 3.67 -4.28
N ILE A 34 -25.70 4.84 -4.77
CA ILE A 34 -27.11 5.19 -4.94
C ILE A 34 -27.54 4.83 -6.37
N PRO A 35 -28.38 3.79 -6.58
CA PRO A 35 -28.76 3.37 -7.93
C PRO A 35 -29.46 4.48 -8.72
N GLY A 36 -29.12 4.64 -10.00
CA GLY A 36 -29.71 5.65 -10.87
C GLY A 36 -29.11 7.06 -10.73
N SER A 37 -28.11 7.25 -9.87
CA SER A 37 -27.40 8.53 -9.69
C SER A 37 -26.20 8.72 -10.63
N GLU A 38 -26.04 7.84 -11.63
CA GLU A 38 -24.92 7.91 -12.55
C GLU A 38 -24.95 9.18 -13.38
N GLN A 39 -23.82 9.88 -13.41
CA GLN A 39 -23.63 11.08 -14.22
C GLN A 39 -22.23 11.11 -14.84
N ILE A 40 -22.05 11.91 -15.88
CA ILE A 40 -20.76 12.15 -16.52
C ILE A 40 -20.27 13.53 -16.09
N LEU A 41 -19.12 13.59 -15.43
CA LEU A 41 -18.40 14.83 -15.15
C LEU A 41 -17.48 15.14 -16.34
N PRO A 42 -17.63 16.28 -17.05
CA PRO A 42 -16.74 16.65 -18.13
C PRO A 42 -15.30 16.84 -17.64
N ALA A 43 -14.33 16.28 -18.36
CA ALA A 43 -12.92 16.40 -18.05
C ALA A 43 -12.07 16.09 -19.28
N ASP A 44 -11.00 16.87 -19.50
CA ASP A 44 -10.03 16.63 -20.58
C ASP A 44 -8.82 15.81 -20.12
N ALA A 45 -8.62 15.67 -18.80
CA ALA A 45 -7.54 14.88 -18.18
C ALA A 45 -8.02 14.21 -16.90
N VAL A 46 -7.55 12.99 -16.64
CA VAL A 46 -7.86 12.21 -15.44
C VAL A 46 -6.56 11.73 -14.81
N ILE A 47 -6.34 12.10 -13.55
CA ILE A 47 -5.17 11.67 -12.76
C ILE A 47 -5.65 10.62 -11.77
N ILE A 48 -5.15 9.39 -11.92
CA ILE A 48 -5.47 8.30 -11.00
C ILE A 48 -4.56 8.42 -9.77
N ALA A 49 -5.17 8.68 -8.62
CA ALA A 49 -4.47 8.87 -7.34
C ALA A 49 -4.99 7.91 -6.24
N PHE A 50 -5.20 6.64 -6.57
CA PHE A 50 -5.67 5.62 -5.62
C PHE A 50 -4.59 5.14 -4.63
N GLY A 51 -3.41 5.75 -4.66
CA GLY A 51 -2.24 5.30 -3.94
C GLY A 51 -1.47 4.23 -4.70
N PHE A 52 -0.59 3.54 -3.99
CA PHE A 52 0.34 2.57 -4.55
C PHE A 52 0.17 1.22 -3.84
N ARG A 53 0.61 0.16 -4.52
CA ARG A 53 0.72 -1.18 -3.95
C ARG A 53 2.17 -1.62 -3.93
N PRO A 54 2.56 -2.52 -3.01
CA PRO A 54 3.86 -3.18 -3.08
C PRO A 54 4.09 -3.83 -4.44
N SER A 55 5.34 -3.83 -4.90
CA SER A 55 5.77 -4.47 -6.14
C SER A 55 6.88 -5.48 -5.86
N PRO A 56 6.53 -6.62 -5.22
CA PRO A 56 7.52 -7.64 -4.85
C PRO A 56 8.20 -8.19 -6.11
N GLN A 57 9.51 -8.34 -6.05
CA GLN A 57 10.30 -8.82 -7.17
C GLN A 57 10.42 -10.35 -7.13
N PRO A 58 10.53 -11.03 -8.29
CA PRO A 58 10.64 -12.49 -8.34
C PRO A 58 11.80 -13.08 -7.53
N TRP A 59 12.86 -12.31 -7.28
CA TRP A 59 14.02 -12.76 -6.51
C TRP A 59 13.77 -12.83 -5.00
N PHE A 60 12.66 -12.29 -4.49
CA PHE A 60 12.33 -12.33 -3.06
C PHE A 60 12.22 -13.78 -2.59
N ASP A 61 11.44 -14.58 -3.31
CA ASP A 61 11.25 -16.01 -3.04
C ASP A 61 12.58 -16.78 -3.16
N GLN A 62 13.36 -16.50 -4.21
CA GLN A 62 14.69 -17.10 -4.42
C GLN A 62 15.67 -16.77 -3.29
N SER A 63 15.49 -15.59 -2.67
CA SER A 63 16.28 -15.13 -1.54
C SER A 63 15.65 -15.50 -0.19
N GLY A 64 14.55 -16.26 -0.15
CA GLY A 64 13.88 -16.62 1.11
C GLY A 64 13.27 -15.44 1.87
N VAL A 65 12.82 -14.39 1.16
CA VAL A 65 12.13 -13.23 1.72
C VAL A 65 10.62 -13.40 1.56
N ASN A 66 9.93 -13.63 2.68
CA ASN A 66 8.49 -13.84 2.71
C ASN A 66 7.71 -12.53 2.58
N ILE A 67 6.55 -12.62 1.95
CA ILE A 67 5.59 -11.52 1.82
C ILE A 67 4.23 -11.92 2.40
N ASP A 68 3.45 -10.93 2.84
CA ASP A 68 2.06 -11.12 3.25
C ASP A 68 1.09 -11.16 2.05
N ASP A 69 -0.20 -11.42 2.30
CA ASP A 69 -1.24 -11.48 1.27
C ASP A 69 -1.43 -10.14 0.51
N SER A 70 -0.93 -9.04 1.06
CA SER A 70 -0.94 -7.71 0.43
C SER A 70 0.33 -7.42 -0.38
N GLY A 71 1.27 -8.37 -0.42
CA GLY A 71 2.55 -8.27 -1.13
C GLY A 71 3.64 -7.51 -0.37
N ARG A 72 3.44 -7.19 0.92
CA ARG A 72 4.43 -6.51 1.77
C ARG A 72 5.42 -7.50 2.34
N VAL A 73 6.68 -7.10 2.53
CA VAL A 73 7.70 -7.91 3.20
C VAL A 73 7.32 -8.12 4.66
N VAL A 74 7.39 -9.36 5.12
CA VAL A 74 7.22 -9.68 6.54
C VAL A 74 8.55 -9.41 7.26
N ALA A 75 8.61 -8.30 7.99
CA ALA A 75 9.74 -7.89 8.82
C ALA A 75 9.23 -7.16 10.06
N LEU A 76 9.11 -7.88 11.17
CA LEU A 76 8.53 -7.32 12.40
C LEU A 76 9.60 -6.65 13.26
N GLU A 77 9.22 -5.60 13.99
CA GLU A 77 10.11 -4.95 14.96
C GLU A 77 10.55 -5.93 16.08
N GLN A 78 9.68 -6.90 16.43
CA GLN A 78 9.92 -7.91 17.47
C GLN A 78 10.51 -9.23 16.94
N ALA A 79 11.13 -9.22 15.75
CA ALA A 79 11.92 -10.36 15.28
C ALA A 79 13.19 -10.56 16.15
N GLU A 80 13.97 -11.62 15.89
CA GLU A 80 15.24 -11.89 16.61
C GLU A 80 16.15 -10.66 16.58
N PHE A 81 16.28 -10.05 15.39
CA PHE A 81 16.82 -8.71 15.21
C PHE A 81 15.73 -7.79 14.65
N PRO A 82 15.59 -6.55 15.13
CA PRO A 82 14.53 -5.65 14.67
C PRO A 82 14.46 -5.54 13.15
N PHE A 83 13.26 -5.72 12.58
CA PHE A 83 13.00 -5.60 11.14
C PHE A 83 13.77 -6.58 10.24
N GLN A 84 14.26 -7.69 10.81
CA GLN A 84 14.79 -8.81 10.06
C GLN A 84 13.67 -9.53 9.31
N THR A 85 13.94 -9.92 8.07
CA THR A 85 13.01 -10.72 7.25
C THR A 85 13.17 -12.22 7.54
N SER A 86 12.42 -13.06 6.84
CA SER A 86 12.65 -14.52 6.88
C SER A 86 14.02 -14.96 6.34
N ASN A 87 14.72 -14.10 5.59
CA ASN A 87 16.14 -14.30 5.31
C ASN A 87 16.96 -13.59 6.40
N PRO A 88 17.79 -14.31 7.18
CA PRO A 88 18.54 -13.72 8.29
C PRO A 88 19.49 -12.58 7.90
N LYS A 89 19.87 -12.47 6.63
CA LYS A 89 20.80 -11.44 6.12
C LYS A 89 20.10 -10.25 5.49
N VAL A 90 18.76 -10.22 5.46
CA VAL A 90 17.98 -9.19 4.79
C VAL A 90 17.03 -8.55 5.80
N PHE A 91 17.00 -7.23 5.78
CA PHE A 91 16.17 -6.38 6.63
C PHE A 91 15.29 -5.48 5.76
N ALA A 92 14.13 -5.08 6.27
CA ALA A 92 13.20 -4.21 5.54
C ALA A 92 12.45 -3.28 6.49
N GLY A 93 12.13 -2.07 6.04
CA GLY A 93 11.31 -1.11 6.78
C GLY A 93 10.58 -0.17 5.83
N GLY A 94 9.74 0.70 6.40
CA GLY A 94 8.91 1.65 5.67
C GLY A 94 7.72 0.99 4.97
N ASP A 95 7.26 1.63 3.88
CA ASP A 95 6.04 1.21 3.17
C ASP A 95 6.07 -0.23 2.66
N MET A 96 7.25 -0.80 2.41
CA MET A 96 7.36 -2.19 1.97
C MET A 96 6.99 -3.19 3.08
N VAL A 97 7.00 -2.77 4.34
CA VAL A 97 6.61 -3.57 5.51
C VAL A 97 5.24 -3.14 6.04
N ARG A 98 5.04 -1.83 6.23
CA ARG A 98 3.83 -1.27 6.84
C ARG A 98 2.70 -1.01 5.85
N GLY A 99 3.01 -0.75 4.59
CA GLY A 99 2.12 -0.07 3.65
C GLY A 99 2.17 1.44 3.81
N SER A 100 1.49 2.17 2.92
CA SER A 100 1.59 3.64 2.82
C SER A 100 1.37 4.36 4.16
N ASP A 101 2.41 5.02 4.64
CA ASP A 101 2.39 5.82 5.86
C ASP A 101 3.23 7.11 5.70
N LEU A 102 3.46 7.84 6.79
CA LEU A 102 4.26 9.05 6.83
C LEU A 102 5.76 8.74 6.79
N VAL A 103 6.52 9.67 6.20
CA VAL A 103 7.99 9.61 6.11
C VAL A 103 8.65 9.42 7.48
N VAL A 104 8.10 10.01 8.54
CA VAL A 104 8.64 9.86 9.91
C VAL A 104 8.63 8.41 10.39
N THR A 105 7.59 7.65 10.03
CA THR A 105 7.51 6.22 10.38
C THR A 105 8.54 5.44 9.58
N ALA A 106 8.69 5.72 8.28
CA ALA A 106 9.70 5.06 7.45
C ALA A 106 11.13 5.34 7.96
N ILE A 107 11.42 6.56 8.40
CA ILE A 107 12.71 6.91 9.03
C ILE A 107 12.90 6.13 10.33
N TRP A 108 11.88 6.04 11.18
CA TRP A 108 11.95 5.28 12.42
C TRP A 108 12.26 3.81 12.16
N GLU A 109 11.51 3.16 11.27
CA GLU A 109 11.71 1.75 10.93
C GLU A 109 13.06 1.51 10.27
N GLY A 110 13.53 2.43 9.42
CA GLY A 110 14.88 2.37 8.86
C GLY A 110 15.97 2.44 9.92
N ARG A 111 15.82 3.29 10.95
CA ARG A 111 16.77 3.36 12.08
C ARG A 111 16.75 2.08 12.91
N LYS A 112 15.57 1.51 13.15
CA LYS A 112 15.43 0.24 13.87
C LYS A 112 16.00 -0.94 13.09
N ALA A 113 15.78 -1.01 11.78
CA ALA A 113 16.41 -2.00 10.93
C ALA A 113 17.94 -1.86 10.94
N ALA A 114 18.46 -0.63 10.96
CA ALA A 114 19.91 -0.42 11.09
C ALA A 114 20.45 -0.91 12.45
N GLU A 115 19.77 -0.63 13.56
CA GLU A 115 20.09 -1.21 14.88
C GLU A 115 20.10 -2.75 14.81
N GLY A 116 19.08 -3.37 14.20
CA GLY A 116 19.03 -4.82 14.03
C GLY A 116 20.14 -5.40 13.14
N ILE A 117 20.60 -4.66 12.13
CA ILE A 117 21.77 -5.05 11.31
C ILE A 117 23.05 -5.03 12.16
N LEU A 118 23.23 -4.01 13.01
CA LEU A 118 24.39 -3.92 13.90
C LEU A 118 24.40 -5.08 14.90
N ASP A 119 23.26 -5.34 15.55
CA ASP A 119 23.09 -6.46 16.47
C ASP A 119 23.36 -7.81 15.78
N TYR A 120 22.89 -8.00 14.53
CA TYR A 120 23.14 -9.20 13.74
C TYR A 120 24.62 -9.40 13.39
N LEU A 121 25.35 -8.31 13.18
CA LEU A 121 26.78 -8.30 12.85
C LEU A 121 27.69 -8.27 14.08
N ASP A 122 27.12 -8.14 15.29
CA ASP A 122 27.84 -8.02 16.56
C ASP A 122 28.82 -6.82 16.59
N VAL A 123 28.36 -5.63 16.18
CA VAL A 123 29.15 -4.38 16.07
C VAL A 123 28.50 -3.15 16.68
#